data_AF-A0A814SVH7-F1
#
_entry.id   AF-A0A814SVH7-F1
#
_cell.length_a   1.000
_cell.length_b   1.000
_cell.length_c   1.000
_cell.angle_alpha   90.00
_cell.angle_beta   90.00
_cell.angle_gamma   90.00
#
_symmetry.space_group_name_H-M   'P 1'
#
loop_
_entity.id
_entity.type
_entity.pdbx_description
1 polymer ?
#
loop_
_entity_poly.entity_id
_entity_poly.type
_entity_poly.pdbx_seq_one_letter_code
_entity_poly.pdbx_strand_id
1 'polypeptide(L)'
;MKDDKLIEYLFPSKKKRKSTSESLEDKQKYDARLLAFLSSDKLDATLYRRILLQMPTKIIPRMANPLLLADFLTSSYETQNNASKILALHGLYVLLTQYNLEYPFFFGKLYALLTVDLFSAKYKARFFYLLDIFLQSSHLPANLVASFAKRLARLALLIPQHDQCLIITFIYNLIVRHPTIRVMIDRQSTSPVKDDTYSPEERDPNKSNAIDSSLWEIESLTHHHHPDVATCALALMSLRKTNHEREIHPLLEIDYDEMFEHDCNRSNRSRKKKNKIKTTPTTDCPINYNTAISLFD
;
A
#
# COMPACT_ATOMS: atom_id res chain seq x y z
N MET A 1 9.00 -13.44 11.36
CA MET A 1 7.93 -14.15 12.12
C MET A 1 6.61 -13.36 12.19
N LYS A 2 6.60 -12.03 11.95
CA LYS A 2 5.37 -11.26 11.70
C LYS A 2 4.96 -11.31 10.22
N ASP A 3 5.93 -11.38 9.30
CA ASP A 3 5.69 -11.34 7.84
C ASP A 3 4.91 -12.55 7.31
N ASP A 4 5.23 -13.76 7.79
CA ASP A 4 4.48 -14.98 7.42
C ASP A 4 3.04 -14.97 7.90
N LYS A 5 2.76 -14.33 9.06
CA LYS A 5 1.38 -14.20 9.58
C LYS A 5 0.57 -13.16 8.81
N LEU A 6 1.23 -12.12 8.31
CA LEU A 6 0.63 -11.09 7.45
C LEU A 6 0.27 -11.67 6.09
N ILE A 7 1.18 -12.44 5.48
CA ILE A 7 0.89 -13.21 4.27
C ILE A 7 -0.20 -14.24 4.57
N GLU A 8 -0.21 -14.91 5.72
CA GLU A 8 -1.28 -15.83 6.14
C GLU A 8 -2.62 -15.13 6.46
N TYR A 9 -2.62 -13.87 6.86
CA TYR A 9 -3.83 -13.08 7.11
C TYR A 9 -4.40 -12.50 5.80
N LEU A 10 -3.52 -12.02 4.92
CA LEU A 10 -3.85 -11.52 3.58
C LEU A 10 -4.21 -12.67 2.62
N PHE A 11 -3.53 -13.80 2.76
CA PHE A 11 -3.75 -15.08 2.09
C PHE A 11 -3.56 -16.25 3.09
N PRO A 12 -4.61 -16.78 3.73
CA PRO A 12 -4.48 -17.99 4.56
C PRO A 12 -3.79 -19.10 3.78
N SER A 13 -2.52 -19.33 4.15
CA SER A 13 -1.64 -20.27 3.48
C SER A 13 -2.25 -21.66 3.58
N LYS A 14 -2.23 -22.38 2.46
CA LYS A 14 -2.68 -23.76 2.38
C LYS A 14 -1.82 -24.58 3.35
N LYS A 15 -2.36 -24.93 4.53
CA LYS A 15 -2.04 -26.24 5.10
C LYS A 15 -2.43 -27.25 4.04
N LYS A 16 -1.45 -27.78 3.31
CA LYS A 16 -1.62 -28.84 2.31
C LYS A 16 -2.26 -30.04 3.01
N ARG A 17 -3.59 -30.08 3.05
CA ARG A 17 -4.31 -31.35 3.13
C ARG A 17 -3.98 -32.09 1.84
N LYS A 18 -3.53 -33.34 1.96
CA LYS A 18 -3.33 -34.26 0.83
C LYS A 18 -4.50 -34.07 -0.14
N SER A 19 -4.20 -33.68 -1.38
CA SER A 19 -5.20 -33.57 -2.43
C SER A 19 -5.73 -34.97 -2.71
N THR A 20 -6.86 -35.33 -2.12
CA THR A 20 -7.77 -36.25 -2.77
C THR A 20 -8.06 -35.67 -4.14
N SER A 21 -7.82 -36.43 -5.21
CA SER A 21 -8.18 -36.05 -6.57
C SER A 21 -9.69 -35.86 -6.63
N GLU A 22 -10.17 -34.64 -6.41
CA GLU A 22 -11.58 -34.29 -6.56
C GLU A 22 -11.96 -34.48 -8.03
N SER A 23 -12.98 -35.30 -8.30
CA SER A 23 -13.45 -35.54 -9.66
C SER A 23 -14.07 -34.26 -10.25
N LEU A 24 -14.07 -34.13 -11.58
CA LEU A 24 -14.68 -32.97 -12.25
C LEU A 24 -16.18 -32.84 -11.90
N GLU A 25 -16.87 -33.96 -11.75
CA GLU A 25 -18.28 -34.02 -11.33
C GLU A 25 -18.49 -33.47 -9.91
N ASP A 26 -17.57 -33.75 -8.98
CA ASP A 26 -17.66 -33.23 -7.61
C ASP A 26 -17.51 -31.70 -7.59
N LYS A 27 -16.65 -31.16 -8.45
CA LYS A 27 -16.49 -29.71 -8.61
C LYS A 27 -17.72 -29.06 -9.22
N GLN A 28 -18.34 -29.67 -10.22
CA GLN A 28 -19.59 -29.16 -10.80
C GLN A 28 -20.75 -29.18 -9.80
N LYS A 29 -20.86 -30.25 -8.98
CA LYS A 29 -21.84 -30.31 -7.87
C LYS A 29 -21.55 -29.25 -6.81
N TYR A 30 -20.29 -28.95 -6.55
CA TYR A 30 -19.88 -27.86 -5.66
C TYR A 30 -20.32 -26.50 -6.20
N ASP A 31 -20.06 -26.23 -7.49
CA ASP A 31 -20.44 -24.98 -8.15
C ASP A 31 -21.96 -24.73 -8.05
N ALA A 32 -22.77 -25.73 -8.39
CA ALA A 32 -24.24 -25.61 -8.31
C ALA A 32 -24.74 -25.35 -6.89
N ARG A 33 -24.17 -26.04 -5.88
CA ARG A 33 -24.53 -25.83 -4.46
C ARG A 33 -24.10 -24.47 -3.96
N LEU A 34 -22.93 -24.00 -4.35
CA LEU A 34 -22.42 -22.69 -3.98
C LEU A 34 -23.31 -21.59 -4.57
N LEU A 35 -23.67 -21.69 -5.86
CA LEU A 35 -24.57 -20.72 -6.48
C LEU A 35 -25.95 -20.71 -5.82
N ALA A 36 -26.54 -21.89 -5.57
CA ALA A 36 -27.82 -21.99 -4.85
C ALA A 36 -27.74 -21.36 -3.44
N PHE A 37 -26.59 -21.49 -2.77
CA PHE A 37 -26.35 -20.86 -1.47
C PHE A 37 -26.21 -19.34 -1.57
N LEU A 38 -25.48 -18.84 -2.57
CA LEU A 38 -25.30 -17.41 -2.80
C LEU A 38 -26.61 -16.72 -3.24
N SER A 39 -27.46 -17.42 -3.98
CA SER A 39 -28.80 -16.95 -4.38
C SER A 39 -29.83 -16.98 -3.24
N SER A 40 -29.50 -17.52 -2.07
CA SER A 40 -30.46 -17.60 -0.96
C SER A 40 -30.54 -16.26 -0.19
N ASP A 41 -31.76 -15.78 0.06
CA ASP A 41 -32.06 -14.50 0.73
C ASP A 41 -31.58 -14.40 2.20
N LYS A 42 -31.01 -15.47 2.77
CA LYS A 42 -30.64 -15.56 4.19
C LYS A 42 -29.14 -15.37 4.44
N LEU A 43 -28.49 -14.50 3.68
CA LEU A 43 -27.08 -14.23 3.88
C LEU A 43 -26.86 -13.10 4.88
N ASP A 44 -26.51 -13.45 6.12
CA ASP A 44 -26.12 -12.45 7.12
C ASP A 44 -24.87 -11.68 6.66
N ALA A 45 -24.78 -10.39 7.04
CA ALA A 45 -23.71 -9.50 6.64
C ALA A 45 -22.33 -9.97 7.15
N THR A 46 -22.27 -10.71 8.27
CA THR A 46 -21.00 -11.28 8.76
C THR A 46 -20.55 -12.46 7.90
N LEU A 47 -21.50 -13.31 7.49
CA LEU A 47 -21.27 -14.47 6.66
C LEU A 47 -20.88 -14.06 5.24
N TYR A 48 -21.57 -13.06 4.67
CA TYR A 48 -21.25 -12.47 3.38
C TYR A 48 -19.78 -12.00 3.30
N ARG A 49 -19.32 -11.21 4.29
CA ARG A 49 -17.93 -10.74 4.35
C ARG A 49 -16.93 -11.88 4.50
N ARG A 50 -17.28 -12.91 5.29
CA ARG A 50 -16.42 -14.09 5.47
C ARG A 50 -16.26 -14.88 4.18
N ILE A 51 -17.33 -15.02 3.39
CA ILE A 51 -17.26 -15.63 2.06
C ILE A 51 -16.32 -14.81 1.18
N LEU A 52 -16.55 -13.50 1.02
CA LEU A 52 -15.71 -12.64 0.18
C LEU A 52 -14.23 -12.69 0.58
N LEU A 53 -13.93 -12.76 1.88
CA LEU A 53 -12.56 -12.90 2.38
C LEU A 53 -11.91 -14.23 1.94
N GLN A 54 -12.68 -15.33 1.94
CA GLN A 54 -12.20 -16.68 1.58
C GLN A 54 -12.31 -16.99 0.08
N MET A 55 -13.01 -16.17 -0.70
CA MET A 55 -13.22 -16.33 -2.14
C MET A 55 -11.93 -16.66 -2.91
N PRO A 56 -10.90 -15.78 -2.90
CA PRO A 56 -9.71 -15.96 -3.73
C PRO A 56 -8.85 -17.17 -3.32
N THR A 57 -8.82 -17.51 -2.02
CA THR A 57 -7.91 -18.55 -1.51
C THR A 57 -8.51 -19.94 -1.44
N LYS A 58 -9.81 -20.05 -1.14
CA LYS A 58 -10.47 -21.33 -0.86
C LYS A 58 -11.60 -21.69 -1.83
N ILE A 59 -12.32 -20.70 -2.35
CA ILE A 59 -13.53 -20.95 -3.14
C ILE A 59 -13.17 -21.06 -4.61
N ILE A 60 -12.55 -20.01 -5.19
CA ILE A 60 -12.18 -19.97 -6.62
C ILE A 60 -11.35 -21.21 -7.04
N PRO A 61 -10.33 -21.68 -6.28
CA PRO A 61 -9.53 -22.82 -6.70
C PRO A 61 -10.26 -24.17 -6.68
N ARG A 62 -11.41 -24.27 -6.00
CA ARG A 62 -12.20 -25.52 -5.89
C ARG A 62 -13.27 -25.62 -6.96
N MET A 63 -13.64 -24.50 -7.58
CA MET A 63 -14.68 -24.47 -8.60
C MET A 63 -14.22 -25.09 -9.91
N ALA A 64 -15.16 -25.65 -10.68
CA ALA A 64 -14.89 -26.06 -12.05
C ALA A 64 -14.91 -24.84 -12.98
N ASN A 65 -15.91 -23.97 -12.82
CA ASN A 65 -16.09 -22.75 -13.63
C ASN A 65 -16.16 -21.48 -12.76
N PRO A 66 -15.02 -20.86 -12.41
CA PRO A 66 -14.99 -19.68 -11.53
C PRO A 66 -15.64 -18.42 -12.09
N LEU A 67 -15.80 -18.33 -13.42
CA LEU A 67 -16.46 -17.20 -14.09
C LEU A 67 -17.92 -17.00 -13.65
N LEU A 68 -18.57 -18.05 -13.14
CA LEU A 68 -19.93 -17.97 -12.59
C LEU A 68 -20.03 -17.01 -11.39
N LEU A 69 -18.92 -16.72 -10.72
CA LEU A 69 -18.87 -15.76 -9.61
C LEU A 69 -18.73 -14.31 -10.06
N ALA A 70 -18.51 -14.03 -11.35
CA ALA A 70 -18.23 -12.69 -11.85
C ALA A 70 -19.38 -11.71 -11.54
N ASP A 71 -20.62 -12.14 -11.76
CA ASP A 71 -21.80 -11.32 -11.50
C ASP A 71 -21.98 -11.03 -10.00
N PHE A 72 -21.84 -12.07 -9.17
CA PHE A 72 -21.87 -11.93 -7.71
C PHE A 72 -20.79 -10.96 -7.20
N LEU A 73 -19.55 -11.09 -7.68
CA LEU A 73 -18.45 -10.24 -7.26
C LEU A 73 -18.58 -8.80 -7.77
N THR A 74 -19.13 -8.60 -8.97
CA THR A 74 -19.42 -7.28 -9.52
C THR A 74 -20.51 -6.59 -8.71
N SER A 75 -21.62 -7.29 -8.46
CA SER A 75 -22.69 -6.80 -7.57
C SER A 75 -22.19 -6.47 -6.16
N SER A 76 -21.27 -7.30 -5.64
CA SER A 76 -20.61 -7.08 -4.34
C SER A 76 -19.72 -5.84 -4.33
N TYR A 77 -19.10 -5.52 -5.46
CA TYR A 77 -18.25 -4.35 -5.64
C TYR A 77 -19.06 -3.05 -5.78
N GLU A 78 -20.24 -3.11 -6.38
CA GLU A 78 -21.12 -1.95 -6.57
C GLU A 78 -21.93 -1.59 -5.30
N THR A 79 -21.90 -2.45 -4.29
CA THR A 79 -22.52 -2.19 -2.98
C THR A 79 -21.88 -0.98 -2.28
N GLN A 80 -22.66 -0.18 -1.55
CA GLN A 80 -22.17 1.05 -0.89
C GLN A 80 -21.04 0.82 0.14
N ASN A 81 -20.97 -0.36 0.77
CA ASN A 81 -20.03 -0.63 1.85
C ASN A 81 -18.60 -0.88 1.34
N ASN A 82 -17.68 0.06 1.64
CA ASN A 82 -16.25 -0.02 1.26
C ASN A 82 -15.57 -1.33 1.68
N ALA A 83 -15.93 -1.93 2.81
CA ALA A 83 -15.36 -3.21 3.24
C ALA A 83 -15.70 -4.34 2.25
N SER A 84 -16.94 -4.39 1.77
CA SER A 84 -17.36 -5.37 0.77
C SER A 84 -16.67 -5.12 -0.57
N LYS A 85 -16.53 -3.85 -0.98
CA LYS A 85 -15.81 -3.48 -2.21
C LYS A 85 -14.38 -3.98 -2.22
N ILE A 86 -13.64 -3.74 -1.14
CA ILE A 86 -12.22 -4.16 -0.99
C ILE A 86 -12.10 -5.69 -1.02
N LEU A 87 -13.01 -6.41 -0.35
CA LEU A 87 -12.97 -7.87 -0.32
C LEU A 87 -13.32 -8.47 -1.70
N ALA A 88 -14.34 -7.94 -2.37
CA ALA A 88 -14.75 -8.37 -3.70
C ALA A 88 -13.67 -8.10 -4.75
N LEU A 89 -12.95 -6.98 -4.63
CA LEU A 89 -11.87 -6.58 -5.54
C LEU A 89 -10.77 -7.64 -5.67
N HIS A 90 -10.40 -8.31 -4.57
CA HIS A 90 -9.43 -9.40 -4.64
C HIS A 90 -9.99 -10.58 -5.46
N GLY A 91 -11.25 -10.96 -5.25
CA GLY A 91 -11.90 -12.01 -6.04
C GLY A 91 -11.94 -11.67 -7.53
N LEU A 92 -12.33 -10.42 -7.87
CA LEU A 92 -12.35 -9.93 -9.24
C LEU A 92 -10.96 -9.96 -9.89
N TYR A 93 -9.92 -9.56 -9.15
CA TYR A 93 -8.55 -9.60 -9.66
C TYR A 93 -8.10 -11.02 -10.02
N VAL A 94 -8.44 -12.02 -9.18
CA VAL A 94 -8.12 -13.42 -9.49
C VAL A 94 -8.85 -13.88 -10.75
N LEU A 95 -10.12 -13.50 -10.93
CA LEU A 95 -10.87 -13.79 -12.16
C LEU A 95 -10.27 -13.09 -13.40
N LEU A 96 -9.83 -11.84 -13.25
CA LEU A 96 -9.22 -11.06 -14.32
C LEU A 96 -7.88 -11.65 -14.76
N THR A 97 -7.04 -12.08 -13.81
CA THR A 97 -5.68 -12.55 -14.09
C THR A 97 -5.58 -14.02 -14.46
N GLN A 98 -6.39 -14.90 -13.84
CA GLN A 98 -6.27 -16.35 -14.03
C GLN A 98 -7.32 -16.90 -14.99
N TYR A 99 -8.48 -16.24 -15.10
CA TYR A 99 -9.62 -16.71 -15.87
C TYR A 99 -9.99 -15.75 -17.01
N ASN A 100 -9.13 -14.75 -17.29
CA ASN A 100 -9.27 -13.77 -18.36
C ASN A 100 -10.64 -13.06 -18.38
N LEU A 101 -11.20 -12.77 -17.21
CA LEU A 101 -12.42 -11.99 -17.11
C LEU A 101 -12.17 -10.55 -17.57
N GLU A 102 -12.86 -10.12 -18.62
CA GLU A 102 -12.86 -8.73 -19.04
C GLU A 102 -13.75 -7.91 -18.11
N TYR A 103 -13.14 -7.08 -17.26
CA TYR A 103 -13.84 -6.15 -16.41
C TYR A 103 -13.59 -4.71 -16.88
N PRO A 104 -14.59 -4.03 -17.48
CA PRO A 104 -14.40 -2.72 -18.07
C PRO A 104 -14.03 -1.68 -17.00
N PHE A 105 -13.12 -0.76 -17.35
CA PHE A 105 -12.68 0.34 -16.50
C PHE A 105 -12.21 -0.06 -15.09
N PHE A 106 -11.60 -1.25 -14.94
CA PHE A 106 -11.06 -1.74 -13.67
C PHE A 106 -10.24 -0.68 -12.90
N PHE A 107 -9.30 -0.01 -13.59
CA PHE A 107 -8.47 1.02 -12.97
C PHE A 107 -9.24 2.31 -12.63
N GLY A 108 -10.28 2.67 -13.37
CA GLY A 108 -11.14 3.80 -13.00
C GLY A 108 -11.93 3.52 -11.72
N LYS A 109 -12.42 2.29 -11.57
CA LYS A 109 -13.07 1.81 -10.35
C LYS A 109 -12.09 1.76 -9.16
N LEU A 110 -10.87 1.27 -9.36
CA LEU A 110 -9.80 1.33 -8.36
C LEU A 110 -9.47 2.76 -7.94
N TYR A 111 -9.34 3.66 -8.92
CA TYR A 111 -9.05 5.06 -8.69
C TYR A 111 -10.15 5.71 -7.83
N ALA A 112 -11.43 5.43 -8.14
CA ALA A 112 -12.57 5.92 -7.37
C ALA A 112 -12.61 5.43 -5.91
N LEU A 113 -12.01 4.27 -5.59
CA LEU A 113 -11.93 3.77 -4.20
C LEU A 113 -10.95 4.56 -3.33
N LEU A 114 -9.99 5.26 -3.91
CA LEU A 114 -9.02 6.08 -3.19
C LEU A 114 -9.70 7.34 -2.63
N THR A 115 -10.27 7.19 -1.44
CA THR A 115 -11.00 8.22 -0.70
C THR A 115 -10.49 8.27 0.74
N VAL A 116 -10.79 9.33 1.48
CA VAL A 116 -10.38 9.45 2.89
C VAL A 116 -11.01 8.32 3.74
N ASP A 117 -12.24 7.92 3.43
CA ASP A 117 -12.95 6.84 4.12
C ASP A 117 -12.23 5.49 4.04
N LEU A 118 -11.42 5.27 3.02
CA LEU A 118 -10.62 4.06 2.86
C LEU A 118 -9.65 3.84 4.03
N PHE A 119 -9.09 4.92 4.60
CA PHE A 119 -8.13 4.87 5.70
C PHE A 119 -8.78 4.51 7.04
N SER A 120 -10.10 4.71 7.15
CA SER A 120 -10.90 4.22 8.28
C SER A 120 -11.35 2.76 8.10
N ALA A 121 -11.16 2.18 6.92
CA ALA A 121 -11.68 0.85 6.61
C ALA A 121 -10.85 -0.25 7.27
N LYS A 122 -11.55 -1.23 7.88
CA LYS A 122 -10.95 -2.40 8.54
C LYS A 122 -9.96 -3.20 7.67
N TYR A 123 -10.17 -3.19 6.35
CA TYR A 123 -9.37 -3.95 5.40
C TYR A 123 -8.42 -3.06 4.58
N LYS A 124 -8.03 -1.88 5.07
CA LYS A 124 -7.11 -0.95 4.38
C LYS A 124 -5.77 -1.59 4.01
N ALA A 125 -5.16 -2.34 4.92
CA ALA A 125 -3.89 -3.03 4.69
C ALA A 125 -3.98 -3.98 3.49
N ARG A 126 -5.08 -4.72 3.38
CA ARG A 126 -5.36 -5.62 2.27
C ARG A 126 -5.53 -4.86 0.96
N PHE A 127 -6.22 -3.72 1.00
CA PHE A 127 -6.37 -2.88 -0.19
C PHE A 127 -5.03 -2.37 -0.70
N PHE A 128 -4.19 -1.77 0.15
CA PHE A 128 -2.90 -1.22 -0.28
C PHE A 128 -1.93 -2.29 -0.77
N TYR A 129 -1.96 -3.47 -0.14
CA TYR A 129 -1.22 -4.62 -0.65
C TYR A 129 -1.67 -5.04 -2.05
N LEU A 130 -2.99 -5.13 -2.29
CA LEU A 130 -3.53 -5.45 -3.62
C LEU A 130 -3.22 -4.34 -4.63
N LEU A 131 -3.32 -3.08 -4.22
CA LEU A 131 -2.99 -1.94 -5.06
C LEU A 131 -1.52 -1.98 -5.51
N ASP A 132 -0.61 -2.37 -4.63
CA ASP A 132 0.82 -2.55 -4.96
C ASP A 132 0.99 -3.59 -6.07
N ILE A 133 0.33 -4.74 -5.94
CA ILE A 133 0.33 -5.81 -6.96
C ILE A 133 -0.25 -5.29 -8.29
N PHE A 134 -1.37 -4.57 -8.25
CA PHE A 134 -2.05 -4.09 -9.46
C PHE A 134 -1.18 -3.09 -10.23
N LEU A 135 -0.47 -2.22 -9.50
CA LEU A 135 0.41 -1.21 -10.07
C LEU A 135 1.83 -1.71 -10.37
N GLN A 136 2.15 -2.97 -10.05
CA GLN A 136 3.41 -3.61 -10.43
C GLN A 136 3.43 -4.07 -11.90
N SER A 137 2.27 -4.09 -12.58
CA SER A 137 2.18 -4.54 -13.98
C SER A 137 3.00 -3.65 -14.93
N SER A 138 3.79 -4.28 -15.81
CA SER A 138 4.68 -3.61 -16.76
C SER A 138 3.95 -2.86 -17.89
N HIS A 139 2.69 -3.20 -18.17
CA HIS A 139 1.93 -2.67 -19.31
C HIS A 139 1.08 -1.44 -18.96
N LEU A 140 1.29 -0.84 -17.79
CA LEU A 140 0.51 0.33 -17.37
C LEU A 140 1.00 1.61 -18.05
N PRO A 141 0.08 2.42 -18.61
CA PRO A 141 0.46 3.71 -19.18
C PRO A 141 0.94 4.67 -18.07
N ALA A 142 1.97 5.46 -18.37
CA ALA A 142 2.56 6.39 -17.40
C ALA A 142 1.54 7.38 -16.81
N ASN A 143 0.59 7.85 -17.63
CA ASN A 143 -0.46 8.78 -17.20
C ASN A 143 -1.37 8.17 -16.12
N LEU A 144 -1.68 6.88 -16.22
CA LEU A 144 -2.45 6.16 -15.21
C LEU A 144 -1.68 6.14 -13.90
N VAL A 145 -0.41 5.71 -13.91
CA VAL A 145 0.40 5.64 -12.68
C VAL A 145 0.57 7.04 -12.07
N ALA A 146 0.79 8.07 -12.89
CA ALA A 146 0.87 9.46 -12.46
C ALA A 146 -0.41 9.92 -11.75
N SER A 147 -1.59 9.55 -12.28
CA SER A 147 -2.88 9.89 -11.65
C SER A 147 -3.05 9.26 -10.28
N PHE A 148 -2.66 8.00 -10.11
CA PHE A 148 -2.66 7.32 -8.82
C PHE A 148 -1.69 8.00 -7.86
N ALA A 149 -0.46 8.29 -8.29
CA ALA A 149 0.52 9.00 -7.46
C ALA A 149 0.01 10.38 -7.01
N LYS A 150 -0.58 11.17 -7.91
CA LYS A 150 -1.11 12.50 -7.60
C LYS A 150 -2.32 12.44 -6.66
N ARG A 151 -3.26 11.50 -6.88
CA ARG A 151 -4.41 11.31 -5.98
C ARG A 151 -3.97 10.88 -4.59
N LEU A 152 -3.02 9.95 -4.50
CA LEU A 152 -2.42 9.54 -3.24
C LEU A 152 -1.70 10.70 -2.54
N ALA A 153 -0.98 11.55 -3.27
CA ALA A 153 -0.32 12.73 -2.72
C ALA A 153 -1.33 13.74 -2.14
N ARG A 154 -2.45 13.98 -2.83
CA ARG A 154 -3.56 14.80 -2.31
C ARG A 154 -4.18 14.18 -1.06
N LEU A 155 -4.41 12.87 -1.06
CA LEU A 155 -4.91 12.15 0.12
C LEU A 155 -3.94 12.22 1.30
N ALA A 156 -2.63 12.22 1.06
CA ALA A 156 -1.61 12.31 2.11
C ALA A 156 -1.77 13.57 2.99
N LEU A 157 -2.34 14.64 2.46
CA LEU A 157 -2.62 15.87 3.23
C LEU A 157 -3.84 15.75 4.16
N LEU A 158 -4.78 14.84 3.87
CA LEU A 158 -6.05 14.72 4.58
C LEU A 158 -6.06 13.57 5.61
N ILE A 159 -5.16 12.61 5.46
CA ILE A 159 -5.15 11.38 6.26
C ILE A 159 -4.36 11.54 7.57
N PRO A 160 -4.58 10.64 8.56
CA PRO A 160 -3.82 10.61 9.80
C PRO A 160 -2.32 10.34 9.58
N GLN A 161 -1.49 10.78 10.53
CA GLN A 161 -0.02 10.77 10.43
C GLN A 161 0.58 9.37 10.25
N HIS A 162 0.00 8.35 10.88
CA HIS A 162 0.49 6.96 10.78
C HIS A 162 0.38 6.40 9.35
N ASP A 163 -0.64 6.83 8.60
CA ASP A 163 -0.87 6.40 7.21
C ASP A 163 -0.07 7.24 6.19
N GLN A 164 0.37 8.45 6.55
CA GLN A 164 1.16 9.32 5.66
C GLN A 164 2.47 8.67 5.22
N CYS A 165 3.19 8.04 6.16
CA CYS A 165 4.43 7.31 5.86
C CYS A 165 4.22 6.18 4.85
N LEU A 166 3.11 5.45 4.97
CA LEU A 166 2.74 4.40 4.02
C LEU A 166 2.53 5.00 2.63
N ILE A 167 1.74 6.06 2.52
CA ILE A 167 1.41 6.68 1.23
C ILE A 167 2.64 7.29 0.55
N ILE A 168 3.49 8.00 1.31
CA ILE A 168 4.73 8.57 0.78
C ILE A 168 5.65 7.44 0.28
N THR A 169 5.78 6.35 1.04
CA THR A 169 6.60 5.19 0.63
C THR A 169 6.02 4.50 -0.60
N PHE A 170 4.70 4.43 -0.69
CA PHE A 170 4.00 3.89 -1.86
C PHE A 170 4.29 4.72 -3.11
N ILE A 171 4.15 6.05 -3.03
CA ILE A 171 4.45 6.96 -4.15
C ILE A 171 5.94 6.86 -4.53
N TYR A 172 6.84 6.79 -3.55
CA TYR A 172 8.26 6.57 -3.78
C TYR A 172 8.50 5.30 -4.63
N ASN A 173 7.85 4.18 -4.27
CA ASN A 173 7.99 2.93 -5.03
C ASN A 173 7.43 3.05 -6.45
N LEU A 174 6.29 3.74 -6.64
CA LEU A 174 5.75 3.99 -7.99
C LEU A 174 6.74 4.76 -8.88
N ILE A 175 7.44 5.76 -8.33
CA ILE A 175 8.40 6.57 -9.09
C ILE A 175 9.68 5.77 -9.39
N VAL A 176 10.11 4.91 -8.47
CA VAL A 176 11.24 3.99 -8.70
C VAL A 176 10.91 3.00 -9.83
N ARG A 177 9.69 2.43 -9.84
CA ARG A 177 9.22 1.50 -10.88
C ARG A 177 9.01 2.16 -12.23
N HIS A 178 8.45 3.37 -12.24
CA HIS A 178 8.11 4.12 -13.46
C HIS A 178 8.90 5.44 -13.50
N PRO A 179 10.13 5.45 -14.05
CA PRO A 179 10.96 6.65 -14.07
C PRO A 179 10.37 7.80 -14.91
N THR A 180 9.38 7.53 -15.76
CA THR A 180 8.65 8.54 -16.56
C THR A 180 7.89 9.53 -15.69
N ILE A 181 7.32 9.09 -14.55
CA ILE A 181 6.55 9.97 -13.65
C ILE A 181 7.44 10.85 -12.77
N ARG A 182 8.77 10.67 -12.81
CA ARG A 182 9.74 11.52 -12.09
C ARG A 182 9.63 13.00 -12.47
N VAL A 183 9.11 13.31 -13.66
CA VAL A 183 8.89 14.70 -14.12
C VAL A 183 7.96 15.50 -13.21
N MET A 184 7.17 14.81 -12.36
CA MET A 184 6.27 15.45 -11.38
C MET A 184 7.02 15.96 -10.13
N ILE A 185 8.23 15.46 -9.86
CA ILE A 185 9.10 15.97 -8.79
C ILE A 185 10.00 17.07 -9.34
N ASP A 186 10.72 16.77 -10.41
CA ASP A 186 11.73 17.65 -10.98
C ASP A 186 11.40 17.91 -12.46
N ARG A 187 10.97 19.13 -12.74
CA ARG A 187 10.64 19.60 -14.08
C ARG A 187 11.65 20.67 -14.48
N GLN A 188 12.48 20.36 -15.47
CA GLN A 188 13.50 21.28 -16.01
C GLN A 188 12.91 22.37 -16.94
N SER A 189 11.62 22.67 -16.82
CA SER A 189 10.93 23.65 -17.65
C SER A 189 11.31 25.07 -17.22
N THR A 190 11.71 25.90 -18.17
CA THR A 190 12.03 27.33 -17.95
C THR A 190 10.80 28.23 -17.99
N SER A 191 9.62 27.71 -18.35
CA SER A 191 8.38 28.49 -18.38
C SER A 191 7.73 28.58 -17.00
N PRO A 192 7.18 29.75 -16.62
CA PRO A 192 6.46 29.89 -15.37
C PRO A 192 5.19 29.04 -15.38
N VAL A 193 5.05 28.17 -14.37
CA VAL A 193 3.83 27.38 -14.15
C VAL A 193 2.73 28.34 -13.68
N LYS A 194 1.66 28.48 -14.47
CA LYS A 194 0.55 29.38 -14.16
C LYS A 194 -0.46 28.74 -13.21
N ASP A 195 -0.90 27.52 -13.50
CA ASP A 195 -1.91 26.79 -12.71
C ASP A 195 -1.68 25.26 -12.74
N ASP A 196 -2.21 24.54 -11.75
CA ASP A 196 -2.21 23.07 -11.70
C ASP A 196 -3.19 22.50 -12.74
N THR A 197 -2.70 21.66 -13.65
CA THR A 197 -3.51 21.04 -14.72
C THR A 197 -4.31 19.83 -14.26
N TYR A 198 -4.06 19.33 -13.04
CA TYR A 198 -4.69 18.13 -12.52
C TYR A 198 -6.17 18.34 -12.15
N SER A 199 -7.04 17.45 -12.65
CA SER A 199 -8.47 17.45 -12.32
C SER A 199 -8.80 16.38 -11.26
N PRO A 200 -9.17 16.76 -10.03
CA PRO A 200 -9.44 15.80 -8.95
C PRO A 200 -10.79 15.07 -9.08
N GLU A 201 -11.77 15.67 -9.76
CA GLU A 201 -13.13 15.10 -9.92
C GLU A 201 -13.23 14.12 -11.10
N GLU A 202 -12.18 14.02 -11.92
CA GLU A 202 -12.15 13.14 -13.07
C GLU A 202 -12.20 11.67 -12.64
N ARG A 203 -13.04 10.86 -13.29
CA ARG A 203 -13.19 9.43 -12.95
C ARG A 203 -12.18 8.57 -13.70
N ASP A 204 -11.81 8.98 -14.91
CA ASP A 204 -10.86 8.27 -15.74
C ASP A 204 -9.42 8.68 -15.38
N PRO A 205 -8.59 7.79 -14.79
CA PRO A 205 -7.24 8.14 -14.37
C PRO A 205 -6.38 8.68 -15.53
N ASN A 206 -6.57 8.15 -16.74
CA ASN A 206 -5.85 8.56 -17.94
C ASN A 206 -6.17 10.00 -18.40
N LYS A 207 -7.31 10.57 -18.01
CA LYS A 207 -7.77 11.91 -18.41
C LYS A 207 -7.55 12.99 -17.35
N SER A 208 -7.05 12.60 -16.17
CA SER A 208 -6.82 13.51 -15.04
C SER A 208 -5.69 14.53 -15.24
N ASN A 209 -4.90 14.40 -16.32
CA ASN A 209 -3.73 15.24 -16.64
C ASN A 209 -2.68 15.33 -15.52
N ALA A 210 -2.59 14.31 -14.68
CA ALA A 210 -1.69 14.28 -13.53
C ALA A 210 -0.20 14.36 -13.89
N ILE A 211 0.21 13.84 -15.06
CA ILE A 211 1.62 13.86 -15.49
C ILE A 211 2.15 15.29 -15.73
N ASP A 212 1.24 16.20 -16.09
CA ASP A 212 1.56 17.60 -16.33
C ASP A 212 1.62 18.44 -15.05
N SER A 213 1.07 17.91 -13.97
CA SER A 213 1.12 18.48 -12.62
C SER A 213 2.42 18.11 -11.89
N SER A 214 2.74 18.88 -10.85
CA SER A 214 3.81 18.56 -9.88
C SER A 214 3.25 18.01 -8.55
N LEU A 215 4.11 17.40 -7.73
CA LEU A 215 3.77 16.82 -6.41
C LEU A 215 4.01 17.79 -5.24
N TRP A 216 3.44 19.00 -5.29
CA TRP A 216 3.60 20.02 -4.23
C TRP A 216 3.08 19.58 -2.86
N GLU A 217 2.15 18.62 -2.84
CA GLU A 217 1.60 18.06 -1.61
C GLU A 217 2.69 17.36 -0.79
N ILE A 218 3.58 16.61 -1.45
CA ILE A 218 4.68 15.93 -0.78
C ILE A 218 5.74 16.93 -0.35
N GLU A 219 5.97 18.00 -1.12
CA GLU A 219 6.90 19.06 -0.75
C GLU A 219 6.42 19.75 0.53
N SER A 220 5.12 19.98 0.66
CA SER A 220 4.52 20.53 1.88
C SER A 220 4.72 19.61 3.10
N LEU A 221 4.67 18.28 2.89
CA LEU A 221 4.91 17.28 3.94
C LEU A 221 6.37 17.17 4.39
N THR A 222 7.33 17.79 3.68
CA THR A 222 8.73 17.85 4.16
C THR A 222 8.88 18.65 5.45
N HIS A 223 7.96 19.58 5.70
CA HIS A 223 7.91 20.42 6.90
C HIS A 223 6.88 19.91 7.92
N HIS A 224 6.51 18.63 7.85
CA HIS A 224 5.52 18.02 8.74
C HIS A 224 6.01 17.96 10.19
N HIS A 225 5.08 18.07 11.14
CA HIS A 225 5.38 18.08 12.57
C HIS A 225 6.05 16.80 13.07
N HIS A 226 5.68 15.66 12.49
CA HIS A 226 6.27 14.36 12.82
C HIS A 226 7.57 14.13 12.00
N PRO A 227 8.71 13.87 12.66
CA PRO A 227 10.00 13.79 11.98
C PRO A 227 10.13 12.59 11.03
N ASP A 228 9.42 11.49 11.27
CA ASP A 228 9.53 10.30 10.40
C ASP A 228 8.79 10.55 9.08
N VAL A 229 7.63 11.21 9.11
CA VAL A 229 6.90 11.67 7.92
C VAL A 229 7.77 12.63 7.10
N ALA A 230 8.35 13.64 7.76
CA ALA A 230 9.23 14.62 7.11
C ALA A 230 10.45 13.93 6.46
N THR A 231 11.06 12.97 7.15
CA THR A 231 12.19 12.19 6.62
C THR A 231 11.77 11.37 5.40
N CYS A 232 10.59 10.73 5.43
CA CYS A 232 10.06 10.00 4.27
C CYS A 232 9.81 10.92 3.07
N ALA A 233 9.21 12.09 3.29
CA ALA A 233 8.97 13.08 2.24
C ALA A 233 10.27 13.62 1.63
N LEU A 234 11.26 13.97 2.47
CA LEU A 234 12.58 14.39 2.02
C LEU A 234 13.29 13.30 1.21
N ALA A 235 13.14 12.04 1.61
CA ALA A 235 13.74 10.93 0.88
C ALA A 235 13.08 10.67 -0.49
N LEU A 236 11.81 11.05 -0.65
CA LEU A 236 11.12 11.07 -1.94
C LEU A 236 11.60 12.24 -2.80
N MET A 237 11.75 13.44 -2.24
CA MET A 237 12.21 14.61 -3.00
C MET A 237 13.67 14.48 -3.46
N SER A 238 14.51 13.83 -2.65
CA SER A 238 15.92 13.58 -2.97
C SER A 238 16.16 12.31 -3.81
N LEU A 239 15.14 11.81 -4.51
CA LEU A 239 15.22 10.54 -5.23
C LEU A 239 16.32 10.53 -6.31
N ARG A 240 17.21 9.53 -6.23
CA ARG A 240 18.24 9.27 -7.24
C ARG A 240 17.87 8.03 -8.05
N LYS A 241 18.39 7.94 -9.28
CA LYS A 241 18.14 6.77 -10.16
C LYS A 241 18.66 5.45 -9.60
N THR A 242 19.61 5.51 -8.66
CA THR A 242 20.23 4.34 -7.99
C THR A 242 19.39 3.77 -6.84
N ASN A 243 18.26 4.42 -6.52
CA ASN A 243 17.45 4.04 -5.38
C ASN A 243 16.70 2.73 -5.64
N HIS A 244 16.59 1.90 -4.62
CA HIS A 244 15.82 0.65 -4.66
C HIS A 244 14.45 0.84 -4.01
N GLU A 245 13.53 -0.05 -4.37
CA GLU A 245 12.21 -0.12 -3.74
C GLU A 245 12.32 -0.34 -2.23
N ARG A 246 11.34 0.18 -1.50
CA ARG A 246 11.21 0.01 -0.06
C ARG A 246 10.08 -0.95 0.24
N GLU A 247 10.25 -1.76 1.27
CA GLU A 247 9.19 -2.66 1.72
C GLU A 247 8.03 -1.86 2.33
N ILE A 248 6.83 -2.06 1.80
CA ILE A 248 5.61 -1.40 2.29
C ILE A 248 4.98 -2.20 3.44
N HIS A 249 5.23 -3.51 3.50
CA HIS A 249 4.62 -4.45 4.46
C HIS A 249 4.65 -3.99 5.93
N PRO A 250 5.78 -3.51 6.46
CA PRO A 250 5.84 -3.09 7.86
C PRO A 250 4.96 -1.87 8.17
N LEU A 251 4.60 -1.08 7.16
CA LEU A 251 3.83 0.16 7.30
C LEU A 251 2.31 -0.07 7.20
N LEU A 252 1.86 -1.25 6.76
CA LEU A 252 0.44 -1.53 6.51
C LEU A 252 -0.41 -1.66 7.79
N GLU A 253 0.21 -2.06 8.91
CA GLU A 253 -0.48 -2.37 10.17
C GLU A 253 -0.21 -1.36 11.28
N ILE A 254 0.53 -0.29 10.99
CA ILE A 254 0.88 0.70 12.01
C ILE A 254 -0.39 1.48 12.38
N ASP A 255 -0.91 1.19 13.56
CA ASP A 255 -1.93 2.00 14.20
C ASP A 255 -1.31 3.20 14.92
N TYR A 256 -2.14 4.18 15.25
CA TYR A 256 -1.70 5.37 15.98
C TYR A 256 -1.07 5.01 17.34
N ASP A 257 -1.61 3.99 18.01
CA ASP A 257 -1.10 3.51 19.30
C ASP A 257 0.31 2.93 19.16
N GLU A 258 0.56 2.13 18.13
CA GLU A 258 1.89 1.57 17.87
C GLU A 258 2.91 2.66 17.51
N MET A 259 2.50 3.66 16.72
CA MET A 259 3.32 4.82 16.40
C MET A 259 3.70 5.60 17.67
N PHE A 260 2.73 5.83 18.56
CA PHE A 260 2.96 6.53 19.82
C PHE A 260 3.89 5.75 20.77
N GLU A 261 3.70 4.43 20.89
CA GLU A 261 4.59 3.57 21.67
C GLU A 261 6.02 3.58 21.12
N HIS A 262 6.17 3.56 19.80
CA HIS A 262 7.47 3.65 19.13
C HIS A 262 8.19 4.96 19.49
N ASP A 263 7.50 6.09 19.44
CA ASP A 263 8.05 7.41 19.80
C ASP A 263 8.41 7.51 21.29
N CYS A 264 7.55 6.99 22.17
CA CYS A 264 7.85 6.90 23.60
C CYS A 264 9.12 6.10 23.87
N ASN A 265 9.28 4.97 23.18
CA ASN A 265 10.45 4.11 23.30
C ASN A 265 11.71 4.76 22.72
N ARG A 266 11.61 5.51 21.62
CA ARG A 266 12.71 6.27 21.01
C ARG A 266 13.25 7.33 21.97
N SER A 267 12.37 8.06 22.65
CA SER A 267 12.73 9.03 23.69
C SER A 267 13.50 8.37 24.85
N ASN A 268 13.00 7.23 25.34
CA ASN A 268 13.64 6.47 26.42
C ASN A 268 15.02 5.92 26.03
N ARG A 269 15.18 5.43 24.79
CA ARG A 269 16.50 4.99 24.26
C ARG A 269 17.48 6.15 24.17
N SER A 270 17.02 7.32 23.73
CA SER A 270 17.84 8.53 23.62
C SER A 270 18.30 9.02 25.01
N ARG A 271 17.42 8.96 26.02
CA ARG A 271 17.77 9.24 27.42
C ARG A 271 18.78 8.24 27.98
N LYS A 272 18.58 6.93 27.76
CA LYS A 272 19.53 5.89 28.18
C LYS A 272 20.91 6.04 27.53
N LYS A 273 20.99 6.38 26.23
CA LYS A 273 22.26 6.68 25.55
C LYS A 273 22.97 7.88 26.17
N LYS A 274 22.25 8.99 26.42
CA LYS A 274 22.82 10.18 27.08
C LYS A 274 23.34 9.87 28.49
N ASN A 275 22.64 9.04 29.26
CA ASN A 275 23.11 8.65 30.59
C ASN A 275 24.32 7.71 30.52
N LYS A 276 24.35 6.78 29.56
CA LYS A 276 25.51 5.88 29.36
C LYS A 276 26.79 6.63 29.00
N ILE A 277 26.68 7.69 28.19
CA ILE A 277 27.80 8.59 27.83
C ILE A 277 28.27 9.41 29.05
N LYS A 278 27.39 9.74 30.00
CA LYS A 278 27.78 10.42 31.25
C LYS A 278 28.39 9.47 32.29
N THR A 279 28.06 8.18 32.25
CA THR A 279 28.56 7.16 33.19
C THR A 279 29.80 6.42 32.70
N THR A 280 30.24 6.59 31.46
CA THR A 280 31.60 6.19 31.07
C THR A 280 32.56 7.19 31.72
N PRO A 281 33.35 6.78 32.72
CA PRO A 281 34.36 7.68 33.25
C PRO A 281 35.35 7.96 32.11
N THR A 282 35.72 9.22 31.95
CA THR A 282 36.90 9.63 31.21
C THR A 282 38.13 9.11 31.97
N THR A 283 38.42 7.82 31.87
CA THR A 283 39.67 7.22 32.36
C THR A 283 40.64 7.14 31.19
N ASP A 284 41.65 8.01 31.25
CA ASP A 284 43.04 7.75 30.92
C ASP A 284 43.38 7.35 29.48
N CYS A 285 43.51 8.36 28.62
CA CYS A 285 44.73 8.40 27.81
C CYS A 285 45.80 9.10 28.66
N PRO A 286 46.89 8.43 29.09
CA PRO A 286 48.00 9.13 29.68
C PRO A 286 48.66 9.92 28.54
N ILE A 287 48.32 11.20 28.44
CA ILE A 287 49.16 12.13 27.69
C ILE A 287 50.46 12.20 28.48
N ASN A 288 51.47 11.46 28.04
CA ASN A 288 52.80 11.53 28.60
C ASN A 288 53.42 12.86 28.15
N TYR A 289 53.23 13.91 28.95
CA TYR A 289 53.75 15.26 28.69
C TYR A 289 55.29 15.29 28.59
N ASN A 290 55.99 14.28 29.12
CA ASN A 290 57.45 14.21 29.04
C ASN A 290 57.95 13.91 27.62
N THR A 291 57.14 13.27 26.77
CA THR A 291 57.48 13.01 25.36
C THR A 291 57.28 14.23 24.44
N ALA A 292 56.55 15.25 24.89
CA ALA A 292 56.32 16.47 24.11
C ALA A 292 57.42 17.52 24.31
N ILE A 293 58.17 17.44 25.42
CA ILE A 293 59.25 18.38 25.75
C ILE A 293 60.53 18.05 24.95
N SER A 294 60.79 16.77 24.62
CA SER A 294 61.94 16.35 23.80
C SER A 294 61.80 16.64 22.31
N LEU A 295 60.75 17.36 21.89
CA LEU A 295 60.51 17.78 20.50
C LEU A 295 60.71 19.30 20.31
N PHE A 296 61.05 20.03 21.37
CA PHE A 296 61.26 21.48 21.34
C PHE A 296 62.58 21.96 21.97
N ASP A 297 63.47 21.04 22.36
CA ASP A 297 64.91 21.30 22.58
C ASP A 297 65.71 20.39 21.65
#